data_AF-A0A972KLR6-F1
#
_entry.id   AF-A0A972KLR6-F1
#
_cell.length_a   1.000
_cell.length_b   1.000
_cell.length_c   1.000
_cell.angle_alpha   90.00
_cell.angle_beta   90.00
_cell.angle_gamma   90.00
#
_symmetry.space_group_name_H-M   'P 1'
#
loop_
_entity.id
_entity.type
_entity.pdbx_description
1 polymer ?
#
loop_
_entity_poly.entity_id
_entity_poly.type
_entity_poly.pdbx_seq_one_letter_code
_entity_poly.pdbx_strand_id
1 'polypeptide(L)'
;MPWGGAYYGKIRSSILVGKPPEIFDVAAYAPPMFRLYLKSFTNEDLAQIGIKTSDYVKKSWDIVKDNDKYYGIPLGIIPLGIFYNKDMFKKAGLDPEK
;
A
#
# COMPACT_ATOMS: atom_id res chain seq x y z
N MET A 1 12.69 11.97 4.80
CA MET A 1 12.42 10.99 5.87
C MET A 1 12.44 9.61 5.24
N PRO A 2 13.14 8.61 5.82
CA PRO A 2 13.09 7.26 5.27
C PRO A 2 11.68 6.68 5.38
N TRP A 3 11.31 5.87 4.40
CA TRP A 3 10.03 5.15 4.35
C TRP A 3 9.93 4.08 5.44
N GLY A 4 8.74 3.52 5.66
CA GLY A 4 8.50 2.48 6.67
C GLY A 4 8.37 3.04 8.09
N GLY A 5 8.98 2.39 9.07
CA GLY A 5 8.74 2.64 10.50
C GLY A 5 8.93 4.09 10.94
N ALA A 6 9.93 4.80 10.43
CA ALA A 6 10.18 6.21 10.77
C ALA A 6 9.05 7.12 10.28
N TYR A 7 8.52 6.86 9.09
CA TYR A 7 7.38 7.57 8.53
C TYR A 7 6.08 7.24 9.29
N TYR A 8 5.79 5.95 9.54
CA TYR A 8 4.60 5.54 10.30
C TYR A 8 4.61 6.08 11.73
N GLY A 9 5.78 6.17 12.36
CA GLY A 9 5.95 6.79 13.67
C GLY A 9 5.52 8.25 13.71
N LYS A 10 5.80 9.03 12.65
CA LYS A 10 5.29 10.41 12.53
C LYS A 10 3.79 10.47 12.33
N ILE A 11 3.23 9.63 11.45
CA ILE A 11 1.77 9.58 11.25
C ILE A 11 1.07 9.27 12.58
N ARG A 12 1.52 8.24 13.30
CA ARG A 12 0.95 7.88 14.60
C ARG A 12 1.08 9.01 15.63
N SER A 13 2.24 9.65 15.71
CA SER A 13 2.45 10.79 16.63
C SER A 13 1.52 11.96 16.29
N SER A 14 1.32 12.24 15.00
CA SER A 14 0.42 13.30 14.53
C SER A 14 -1.05 13.03 14.88
N ILE A 15 -1.48 11.76 14.78
CA ILE A 15 -2.81 11.31 15.22
C ILE A 15 -2.97 11.54 16.72
N LEU A 16 -1.97 11.14 17.53
CA LEU A 16 -2.03 11.23 18.99
C LEU A 16 -2.13 12.68 19.51
N VAL A 17 -1.50 13.64 18.81
CA VAL A 17 -1.58 15.07 19.17
C VAL A 17 -2.76 15.79 18.52
N GLY A 18 -3.70 15.05 17.92
CA GLY A 18 -4.91 15.61 17.31
C GLY A 18 -4.66 16.42 16.04
N LYS A 19 -3.53 16.20 15.36
CA LYS A 19 -3.19 16.83 14.08
C LYS A 19 -2.87 15.80 12.99
N PRO A 20 -3.77 14.83 12.72
CA PRO A 20 -3.52 13.84 11.69
C PRO A 20 -3.48 14.50 10.30
N PRO A 21 -2.73 13.96 9.34
CA PRO A 21 -2.92 14.31 7.94
C PRO A 21 -4.30 13.85 7.45
N GLU A 22 -4.88 14.58 6.50
CA GLU A 22 -6.12 14.20 5.83
C GLU A 22 -5.98 12.91 5.02
N ILE A 23 -4.85 12.75 4.33
CA ILE A 23 -4.52 11.59 3.49
C ILE A 23 -3.04 11.23 3.75
N PHE A 24 -2.76 9.94 3.88
CA PHE A 24 -1.39 9.43 3.99
C PHE A 24 -1.28 8.06 3.33
N ASP A 25 -0.09 7.75 2.82
CA ASP A 25 0.20 6.46 2.17
C ASP A 25 0.73 5.44 3.19
N VAL A 26 0.48 4.15 2.96
CA VAL A 26 0.95 3.01 3.76
C VAL A 26 1.30 1.82 2.89
N ALA A 27 2.33 1.06 3.28
CA ALA A 27 2.64 -0.21 2.62
C ALA A 27 1.56 -1.25 2.95
N ALA A 28 1.40 -2.26 2.10
CA ALA A 28 0.35 -3.29 2.21
C ALA A 28 0.22 -3.98 3.59
N TYR A 29 1.29 -4.05 4.39
CA TYR A 29 1.25 -4.68 5.72
C TYR A 29 0.79 -3.74 6.85
N ALA A 30 0.77 -2.43 6.61
CA ALA A 30 0.51 -1.42 7.63
C ALA A 30 -0.97 -1.00 7.84
N PRO A 31 -1.95 -1.25 6.95
CA PRO A 31 -3.34 -0.85 7.19
C PRO A 31 -3.94 -1.32 8.52
N PRO A 32 -3.70 -2.56 9.00
CA PRO A 32 -4.22 -2.99 10.30
C PRO A 32 -3.80 -2.11 11.49
N MET A 33 -2.62 -1.50 11.44
CA MET A 33 -2.11 -0.59 12.48
C MET A 33 -2.94 0.70 12.60
N PHE A 34 -3.44 1.22 11.49
CA PHE A 34 -4.10 2.52 11.44
C PHE A 34 -5.63 2.43 11.45
N ARG A 35 -6.19 1.21 11.34
CA ARG A 35 -7.62 0.97 11.12
C ARG A 35 -8.56 1.70 12.08
N LEU A 36 -8.20 1.79 13.36
CA LEU A 36 -9.01 2.46 14.40
C LEU A 36 -9.06 4.00 14.25
N TYR A 37 -8.20 4.56 13.41
CA TYR A 37 -8.04 6.01 13.22
C TYR A 37 -8.48 6.47 11.82
N LEU A 38 -9.03 5.58 11.01
CA LEU A 38 -9.40 5.84 9.62
C LEU A 38 -10.91 5.92 9.46
N LYS A 39 -11.36 6.81 8.55
CA LYS A 39 -12.71 6.75 8.01
C LYS A 39 -12.81 5.57 7.05
N SER A 40 -13.90 4.83 7.12
CA SER A 40 -14.20 3.77 6.18
C SER A 40 -15.07 4.28 5.03
N PHE A 41 -14.99 3.61 3.90
CA PHE A 41 -15.85 3.79 2.73
C PHE A 41 -16.68 2.53 2.50
N THR A 42 -17.95 2.68 2.11
CA THR A 42 -18.72 1.61 1.47
C THR A 42 -18.44 1.57 -0.03
N ASN A 43 -19.01 0.60 -0.77
CA ASN A 43 -18.94 0.63 -2.23
C ASN A 43 -19.65 1.87 -2.82
N GLU A 44 -20.75 2.30 -2.19
CA GLU A 44 -21.50 3.48 -2.60
C GLU A 44 -20.67 4.76 -2.41
N ASP A 45 -19.97 4.90 -1.28
CA ASP A 45 -19.07 6.03 -1.04
C ASP A 45 -17.97 6.10 -2.11
N LEU A 46 -17.36 4.95 -2.44
CA LEU A 46 -16.35 4.86 -3.50
C LEU A 46 -16.94 5.24 -4.87
N ALA A 47 -18.14 4.76 -5.18
CA ALA A 47 -18.81 5.08 -6.45
C ALA A 47 -19.14 6.57 -6.58
N GLN A 48 -19.53 7.24 -5.49
CA GLN A 48 -19.80 8.69 -5.47
C GLN A 48 -18.56 9.53 -5.80
N ILE A 49 -17.38 9.05 -5.46
CA ILE A 49 -16.10 9.70 -5.81
C ILE A 49 -15.48 9.14 -7.10
N GLY A 50 -16.24 8.36 -7.87
CA GLY A 50 -15.83 7.86 -9.19
C GLY A 50 -14.91 6.64 -9.15
N ILE A 51 -14.76 5.98 -8.00
CA ILE A 51 -13.95 4.77 -7.86
C ILE A 51 -14.84 3.54 -8.05
N LYS A 52 -14.56 2.77 -9.10
CA LYS A 52 -15.15 1.45 -9.33
C LYS A 52 -14.14 0.39 -8.94
N THR A 53 -14.49 -0.46 -7.97
CA THR A 53 -13.59 -1.52 -7.49
C THR A 53 -13.19 -2.52 -8.58
N SER A 54 -14.02 -2.68 -9.61
CA SER A 54 -13.77 -3.49 -10.80
C SER A 54 -12.60 -3.02 -11.66
N ASP A 55 -12.20 -1.74 -11.55
CA ASP A 55 -11.13 -1.15 -12.36
C ASP A 55 -9.74 -1.47 -11.78
N TYR A 56 -9.69 -2.14 -10.63
CA TYR A 56 -8.48 -2.48 -9.90
C TYR A 56 -8.28 -4.00 -9.89
N VAL A 57 -7.03 -4.42 -9.70
CA VAL A 57 -6.74 -5.84 -9.44
C VAL A 57 -7.44 -6.28 -8.17
N LYS A 58 -8.36 -7.24 -8.29
CA LYS A 58 -9.25 -7.69 -7.20
C LYS A 58 -8.54 -7.90 -5.86
N LYS A 59 -7.39 -8.59 -5.87
CA LYS A 59 -6.60 -8.89 -4.66
C LYS A 59 -6.06 -7.67 -3.91
N SER A 60 -5.95 -6.52 -4.57
CA SER A 60 -5.47 -5.29 -3.92
C SER A 60 -6.47 -4.76 -2.88
N TRP A 61 -7.77 -5.03 -3.07
CA TRP A 61 -8.81 -4.64 -2.13
C TRP A 61 -8.79 -5.44 -0.83
N ASP A 62 -8.37 -6.71 -0.87
CA ASP A 62 -8.36 -7.61 0.30
C ASP A 62 -7.49 -7.05 1.45
N ILE A 63 -6.51 -6.19 1.12
CA ILE A 63 -5.57 -5.58 2.06
C ILE A 63 -6.22 -4.45 2.87
N VAL A 64 -7.18 -3.74 2.27
CA VAL A 64 -7.83 -2.55 2.84
C VAL A 64 -9.30 -2.79 3.20
N LYS A 65 -9.87 -3.92 2.77
CA LYS A 65 -11.24 -4.34 3.06
C LYS A 65 -11.27 -5.17 4.35
N ASP A 66 -12.19 -4.85 5.24
CA ASP A 66 -12.65 -5.82 6.24
C ASP A 66 -14.15 -5.64 6.46
N ASN A 67 -14.86 -6.77 6.43
CA ASN A 67 -16.29 -6.89 6.14
C ASN A 67 -16.65 -6.11 4.86
N ASP A 68 -17.75 -5.35 4.85
CA ASP A 68 -18.20 -4.59 3.67
C ASP A 68 -17.69 -3.15 3.63
N LYS A 69 -16.55 -2.89 4.29
CA LYS A 69 -15.97 -1.56 4.42
C LYS A 69 -14.50 -1.52 3.99
N TYR A 70 -14.14 -0.46 3.29
CA TYR A 70 -12.78 -0.17 2.82
C TYR A 70 -12.14 0.91 3.68
N TYR A 71 -10.90 0.72 4.11
CA TYR A 71 -10.16 1.62 5.00
C TYR A 71 -8.94 2.22 4.30
N GLY A 72 -9.05 2.35 2.98
CA GLY A 72 -7.99 2.84 2.11
C GLY A 72 -8.36 2.59 0.65
N ILE A 73 -7.62 3.22 -0.25
CA ILE A 73 -7.74 3.05 -1.70
C ILE A 73 -6.40 2.48 -2.20
N PRO A 74 -6.39 1.35 -2.91
CA PRO A 74 -5.15 0.82 -3.48
C PRO A 74 -4.55 1.80 -4.49
N LEU A 75 -3.31 2.26 -4.26
CA LEU A 75 -2.60 3.13 -5.21
C LEU A 75 -1.83 2.33 -6.27
N GLY A 76 -1.42 1.11 -5.93
CA GLY A 76 -0.68 0.25 -6.83
C GLY A 76 -0.34 -1.08 -6.20
N ILE A 77 0.12 -2.01 -7.03
CA ILE A 77 0.71 -3.27 -6.60
C ILE A 77 2.20 -3.17 -6.88
N ILE A 78 3.01 -3.50 -5.88
CA ILE A 78 4.47 -3.51 -5.99
C ILE A 78 4.90 -4.97 -6.01
N PRO A 79 5.00 -5.61 -7.20
CA PRO A 79 5.50 -6.97 -7.29
C PRO A 79 6.99 -7.01 -6.95
N LEU A 80 7.43 -8.10 -6.31
CA LEU A 80 8.85 -8.34 -6.11
C LEU A 80 9.45 -8.95 -7.38
N GLY A 81 10.53 -8.35 -7.85
CA GLY A 81 11.33 -8.83 -8.97
C GLY A 81 12.78 -9.05 -8.54
N ILE A 82 13.44 -10.03 -9.15
CA ILE A 82 14.88 -10.21 -9.00
C ILE A 82 15.57 -9.37 -10.07
N PHE A 83 16.37 -8.40 -9.62
CA PHE A 83 17.22 -7.60 -10.48
C PHE A 83 18.66 -8.10 -10.32
N TYR A 84 19.32 -8.45 -11.41
CA TYR A 84 20.69 -8.96 -11.39
C TYR A 84 21.53 -8.32 -12.50
N ASN A 85 22.83 -8.26 -12.26
CA ASN A 85 23.79 -7.74 -13.23
C ASN A 85 24.18 -8.83 -14.22
N LYS A 86 23.69 -8.70 -15.46
CA LYS A 86 23.95 -9.67 -16.54
C LYS A 86 25.44 -9.83 -16.87
N ASP A 87 26.25 -8.78 -16.74
CA ASP A 87 27.69 -8.86 -17.01
C ASP A 87 28.43 -9.64 -15.92
N MET A 88 27.98 -9.56 -14.67
CA MET A 88 28.53 -10.37 -13.58
C MET A 88 28.23 -11.86 -13.78
N PHE A 89 27.05 -12.19 -14.29
CA PHE A 89 26.69 -13.57 -14.63
C PHE A 89 27.63 -14.11 -15.72
N LYS A 90 27.82 -13.36 -16.82
CA LYS A 90 28.75 -13.74 -17.90
C LYS A 90 30.18 -13.90 -17.40
N LYS A 91 30.68 -12.98 -16.55
CA LYS A 91 32.02 -13.07 -15.95
C LYS A 91 32.21 -14.32 -15.09
N ALA A 92 31.15 -14.79 -14.44
CA ALA A 92 31.15 -16.02 -13.67
C ALA A 92 30.95 -17.29 -14.55
N GLY A 93 30.84 -17.15 -15.88
CA GLY A 93 30.58 -18.25 -16.80
C GLY A 93 29.12 -18.72 -16.83
N LEU A 94 28.18 -17.91 -16.30
CA LEU A 94 26.75 -18.21 -16.26
C LEU A 94 26.01 -17.55 -17.44
N ASP A 95 24.91 -18.17 -17.87
CA ASP A 95 23.98 -17.60 -18.86
C ASP A 95 23.03 -16.61 -18.15
N PRO A 96 23.04 -15.31 -18.48
CA PRO A 96 22.18 -14.32 -17.84
C PRO A 96 20.71 -14.40 -18.26
N GLU A 97 20.31 -15.24 -19.21
CA GLU A 97 18.91 -15.41 -19.62
C GLU A 97 18.30 -16.75 -19.15
N LYS A 98 19.01 -17.51 -18.31
CA LYS A 98 18.59 -18.82 -17.80
C LYS A 98 18.74 -18.96 -16.30
#